data_AF-A0A8C1QAB7-F1
#
_entry.id   AF-A0A8C1QAB7-F1
#
_cell.length_a   1.000
_cell.length_b   1.000
_cell.length_c   1.000
_cell.angle_alpha   90.00
_cell.angle_beta   90.00
_cell.angle_gamma   90.00
#
_symmetry.space_group_name_H-M   'P 1'
#
loop_
_entity.id
_entity.type
_entity.pdbx_description
1 polymer ?
#
loop_
_entity_poly.entity_id
_entity_poly.type
_entity_poly.pdbx_seq_one_letter_code
_entity_poly.pdbx_strand_id
1 'polypeptide(L)'
;MEVRFTRGKSAILERSLTRPKTEVSVSAFALLFSEMVQYCQSRVYSVSELQARLADMGQGVGASLLDVLVMREKNGKRETKVLNILLFIKVNVWKSLFGKEADKLEQANDDDKTGFPAKVTVHWHKGTTLMIKFDEAVIARDKSLDGR
;
A
#
# COMPACT_ATOMS: atom_id res chain seq x y z
N MET A 1 -7.93 46.77 -35.03
CA MET A 1 -8.84 46.21 -34.01
C MET A 1 -8.20 44.95 -33.46
N GLU A 2 -7.56 45.03 -32.30
CA GLU A 2 -7.00 43.85 -31.62
C GLU A 2 -8.10 43.08 -30.91
N VAL A 3 -8.23 41.79 -31.26
CA VAL A 3 -9.18 40.87 -30.63
C VAL A 3 -8.53 40.37 -29.34
N ARG A 4 -9.06 40.81 -28.19
CA ARG A 4 -8.71 40.26 -26.88
C ARG A 4 -9.17 38.80 -26.81
N PHE A 5 -8.22 37.87 -26.83
CA PHE A 5 -8.47 36.48 -26.43
C PHE A 5 -8.91 36.45 -24.96
N THR A 6 -10.20 36.26 -24.70
CA THR A 6 -10.67 35.87 -23.37
C THR A 6 -10.21 34.43 -23.14
N ARG A 7 -9.11 34.27 -22.40
CA ARG A 7 -8.59 32.97 -21.93
C ARG A 7 -9.67 32.33 -21.06
N GLY A 8 -10.53 31.53 -21.68
CA GLY A 8 -11.54 30.74 -20.98
C GLY A 8 -10.85 29.94 -19.89
N LYS A 9 -11.25 30.13 -18.64
CA LYS A 9 -10.80 29.31 -17.52
C LYS A 9 -11.17 27.87 -17.86
N SER A 10 -10.17 27.03 -18.11
CA SER A 10 -10.40 25.63 -18.44
C SER A 10 -11.11 24.96 -17.27
N ALA A 11 -12.37 24.54 -17.45
CA ALA A 11 -13.17 23.85 -16.43
C ALA A 11 -12.48 22.57 -15.89
N ILE A 12 -11.51 22.02 -16.65
CA ILE A 12 -10.65 20.91 -16.22
C ILE A 12 -9.69 21.31 -15.09
N LEU A 13 -9.22 22.56 -15.06
CA LEU A 13 -8.31 23.08 -14.03
C LEU A 13 -9.05 23.49 -12.75
N GLU A 14 -10.36 23.77 -12.86
CA GLU A 14 -11.22 24.08 -11.71
C GLU A 14 -11.93 22.84 -11.14
N ARG A 15 -11.80 21.69 -11.80
CA ARG A 15 -12.35 20.43 -11.30
C ARG A 15 -11.49 19.96 -10.14
N SER A 16 -12.10 19.80 -8.97
CA SER A 16 -11.43 19.17 -7.84
C SER A 16 -10.83 17.82 -8.28
N LEU A 17 -9.53 17.62 -8.01
CA LEU A 17 -8.83 16.36 -8.27
C LEU A 17 -9.44 15.18 -7.48
N THR A 18 -10.28 15.48 -6.49
CA THR A 18 -11.05 14.47 -5.75
C THR A 18 -12.21 13.94 -6.59
N ARG A 19 -11.92 12.96 -7.44
CA ARG A 19 -12.96 12.12 -8.04
C ARG A 19 -13.76 11.46 -6.90
N PRO A 20 -15.10 11.61 -6.84
CA PRO A 20 -15.90 10.96 -5.81
C PRO A 20 -15.71 9.44 -5.88
N LYS A 21 -15.67 8.77 -4.72
CA LYS A 21 -15.54 7.31 -4.64
C LYS A 21 -16.76 6.69 -5.32
N THR A 22 -16.54 5.99 -6.43
CA THR A 22 -17.56 5.08 -6.98
C THR A 22 -17.49 3.79 -6.19
N GLU A 23 -18.63 3.35 -5.67
CA GLU A 23 -18.72 2.09 -4.94
C GLU A 23 -18.92 0.94 -5.92
N VAL A 24 -18.22 -0.16 -5.67
CA VAL A 24 -18.30 -1.40 -6.44
C VAL A 24 -18.67 -2.52 -5.46
N SER A 25 -19.52 -3.46 -5.89
CA SER A 25 -19.88 -4.61 -5.06
C SER A 25 -18.64 -5.40 -4.64
N VAL A 26 -18.58 -5.78 -3.37
CA VAL A 26 -17.51 -6.63 -2.82
C VAL A 26 -17.41 -7.95 -3.60
N SER A 27 -18.53 -8.48 -4.08
CA SER A 27 -18.57 -9.70 -4.89
C SER A 27 -17.81 -9.54 -6.22
N ALA A 28 -17.81 -8.34 -6.82
CA ALA A 28 -17.09 -8.12 -8.07
C ALA A 28 -15.57 -8.26 -7.87
N PHE A 29 -15.04 -7.72 -6.77
CA PHE A 29 -13.64 -7.91 -6.40
C PHE A 29 -13.35 -9.38 -6.07
N ALA A 30 -14.21 -10.03 -5.28
CA ALA A 30 -14.00 -11.42 -4.87
C ALA A 30 -13.96 -12.39 -6.07
N LEU A 31 -14.87 -12.22 -7.04
CA LEU A 31 -14.91 -13.04 -8.25
C LEU A 31 -13.67 -12.78 -9.14
N LEU A 32 -13.30 -11.51 -9.35
CA LEU A 32 -12.10 -11.15 -10.10
C LEU A 32 -10.85 -11.74 -9.45
N PHE A 33 -10.70 -11.59 -8.14
CA PHE A 33 -9.55 -12.09 -7.41
C PHE A 33 -9.49 -13.62 -7.42
N SER A 34 -10.63 -14.30 -7.32
CA SER A 34 -10.70 -15.77 -7.44
C SER A 34 -10.19 -16.25 -8.80
N GLU A 35 -10.61 -15.61 -9.90
CA GLU A 35 -10.13 -15.94 -11.24
C GLU A 35 -8.64 -15.61 -11.43
N MET A 36 -8.14 -14.51 -10.84
CA MET A 36 -6.70 -14.21 -10.85
C MET A 36 -5.89 -15.30 -10.14
N VAL A 37 -6.36 -15.80 -9.00
CA VAL A 37 -5.71 -16.90 -8.26
C VAL A 37 -5.69 -18.17 -9.10
N GLN A 38 -6.83 -18.56 -9.70
CA GLN A 38 -6.91 -19.73 -10.57
C GLN A 38 -6.00 -19.59 -11.80
N TYR A 39 -5.99 -18.42 -12.43
CA TYR A 39 -5.12 -18.08 -13.57
C TYR A 39 -3.63 -18.23 -13.22
N CYS A 40 -3.21 -17.75 -12.04
CA CYS A 40 -1.84 -17.89 -11.59
C CYS A 40 -1.52 -19.35 -11.25
N GLN A 41 -2.43 -20.04 -10.58
CA GLN A 41 -2.27 -21.44 -10.15
C GLN A 41 -2.05 -22.38 -11.33
N SER A 42 -2.73 -22.17 -12.45
CA SER A 42 -2.58 -23.02 -13.66
C SER A 42 -1.23 -22.86 -14.38
N ARG A 43 -0.34 -21.99 -13.87
CA ARG A 43 0.91 -21.59 -14.53
C ARG A 43 2.13 -21.60 -13.60
N VAL A 44 1.98 -22.22 -12.43
CA VAL A 44 3.03 -22.32 -11.40
C VAL A 44 3.07 -23.73 -10.87
N TYR A 45 4.22 -24.14 -10.32
CA TYR A 45 4.43 -25.52 -9.87
C TYR A 45 4.37 -25.67 -8.35
N SER A 46 4.32 -24.55 -7.62
CA SER A 46 4.30 -24.55 -6.16
C SER A 46 3.43 -23.43 -5.59
N VAL A 47 2.98 -23.62 -4.35
CA VAL A 47 2.27 -22.57 -3.58
C VAL A 47 3.16 -21.35 -3.38
N SER A 48 4.48 -21.55 -3.24
CA SER A 48 5.44 -20.44 -3.09
C SER A 48 5.50 -19.58 -4.35
N GLU A 49 5.56 -20.18 -5.54
CA GLU A 49 5.50 -19.46 -6.81
C GLU A 49 4.15 -18.77 -7.01
N LEU A 50 3.04 -19.41 -6.63
CA LEU A 50 1.71 -18.81 -6.66
C LEU A 50 1.67 -17.53 -5.82
N GLN A 51 2.14 -17.61 -4.57
CA GLN A 51 2.21 -16.47 -3.66
C GLN A 51 3.12 -15.36 -4.18
N ALA A 52 4.29 -15.70 -4.73
CA ALA A 52 5.21 -14.73 -5.32
C ALA A 52 4.56 -13.99 -6.49
N ARG A 53 3.89 -14.71 -7.38
CA ARG A 53 3.23 -14.12 -8.55
C ARG A 53 2.07 -13.21 -8.17
N LEU A 54 1.27 -13.60 -7.18
CA LEU A 54 0.20 -12.74 -6.64
C LEU A 54 0.79 -11.50 -5.95
N ALA A 55 1.92 -11.64 -5.24
CA ALA A 55 2.62 -10.53 -4.62
C ALA A 55 3.13 -9.53 -5.67
N ASP A 56 3.66 -9.99 -6.80
CA ASP A 56 4.12 -9.12 -7.90
C ASP A 56 2.98 -8.29 -8.49
N MET A 57 1.81 -8.88 -8.69
CA MET A 57 0.60 -8.14 -9.12
C MET A 57 0.18 -7.12 -8.05
N GLY A 58 0.24 -7.51 -6.77
CA GLY A 58 -0.06 -6.64 -5.64
C GLY A 58 0.89 -5.44 -5.50
N GLN A 59 2.17 -5.59 -5.88
CA GLN A 59 3.14 -4.49 -5.84
C GLN A 59 2.73 -3.33 -6.76
N GLY A 60 2.24 -3.63 -7.97
CA GLY A 60 1.75 -2.59 -8.90
C GLY A 60 0.54 -1.83 -8.36
N VAL A 61 -0.40 -2.55 -7.72
CA VAL A 61 -1.55 -1.94 -7.02
C VAL A 61 -1.07 -1.08 -5.86
N GLY A 62 -0.16 -1.59 -5.03
CA GLY A 62 0.39 -0.89 -3.87
C GLY A 62 1.11 0.41 -4.22
N ALA A 63 1.91 0.40 -5.30
CA ALA A 63 2.61 1.58 -5.79
C ALA A 63 1.63 2.71 -6.17
N SER A 64 0.54 2.37 -6.87
CA SER A 64 -0.49 3.34 -7.26
C SER A 64 -1.34 3.81 -6.06
N LEU A 65 -1.57 2.92 -5.09
CA LEU A 65 -2.41 3.20 -3.93
C LEU A 65 -1.72 4.12 -2.91
N LEU A 66 -0.39 4.03 -2.78
CA LEU A 66 0.39 4.77 -1.79
C LEU A 66 0.17 6.28 -1.90
N ASP A 67 0.42 6.86 -3.08
CA ASP A 67 0.31 8.31 -3.26
C ASP A 67 -1.12 8.80 -3.04
N VAL A 68 -2.11 8.03 -3.51
CA VAL A 68 -3.52 8.34 -3.35
C VAL A 68 -3.91 8.38 -1.86
N LEU A 69 -3.49 7.39 -1.07
CA LEU A 69 -3.80 7.34 0.36
C LEU A 69 -3.06 8.42 1.14
N VAL A 70 -1.79 8.70 0.82
CA VAL A 70 -1.02 9.75 1.49
C VAL A 70 -1.64 11.12 1.25
N MET A 71 -2.06 11.42 0.02
CA MET A 71 -2.69 12.71 -0.29
C MET A 71 -4.07 12.86 0.37
N ARG A 72 -4.86 11.78 0.41
CA ARG A 72 -6.24 11.83 0.93
C ARG A 72 -6.33 11.76 2.46
N GLU A 73 -5.47 10.96 3.09
CA GLU A 73 -5.62 10.62 4.52
C GLU A 73 -4.49 11.17 5.39
N LYS A 74 -3.38 11.58 4.79
CA LYS A 74 -2.22 12.13 5.49
C LYS A 74 -1.92 13.58 5.11
N ASN A 75 -2.78 14.24 4.33
CA ASN A 75 -2.56 15.60 3.80
C ASN A 75 -1.18 15.77 3.14
N GLY A 76 -0.72 14.74 2.42
CA GLY A 76 0.58 14.74 1.76
C GLY A 76 1.78 14.55 2.69
N LYS A 77 1.57 14.26 3.98
CA LYS A 77 2.66 14.00 4.93
C LYS A 77 3.40 12.72 4.55
N ARG A 78 4.68 12.87 4.22
CA ARG A 78 5.60 11.75 4.01
C ARG A 78 6.19 11.30 5.34
N GLU A 79 5.93 10.05 5.70
CA GLU A 79 6.50 9.47 6.92
C GLU A 79 7.99 9.15 6.75
N THR A 80 8.80 9.51 7.75
CA THR A 80 10.26 9.31 7.76
C THR A 80 10.73 8.27 8.77
N LYS A 81 9.95 8.07 9.84
CA LYS A 81 10.17 7.06 10.88
C LYS A 81 9.48 5.76 10.53
N VAL A 82 10.06 4.65 10.94
CA VAL A 82 9.50 3.34 10.55
C VAL A 82 8.23 3.01 11.29
N LEU A 83 8.18 3.32 12.58
CA LEU A 83 6.97 3.13 13.36
C LEU A 83 5.77 3.81 12.68
N ASN A 84 5.96 5.03 12.16
CA ASN A 84 4.90 5.77 11.50
C ASN A 84 4.44 5.13 10.17
N ILE A 85 5.36 4.58 9.37
CA ILE A 85 4.97 3.89 8.13
C ILE A 85 4.28 2.55 8.42
N LEU A 86 4.71 1.83 9.47
CA LEU A 86 4.04 0.61 9.92
C LEU A 86 2.63 0.91 10.45
N LEU A 87 2.45 1.99 11.20
CA LEU A 87 1.13 2.46 11.63
C LEU A 87 0.25 2.90 10.46
N PHE A 88 0.84 3.56 9.44
CA PHE A 88 0.12 3.88 8.21
C PHE A 88 -0.38 2.61 7.50
N ILE A 89 0.42 1.54 7.44
CA ILE A 89 -0.01 0.25 6.87
C ILE A 89 -1.13 -0.38 7.71
N LYS A 90 -0.95 -0.45 9.04
CA LYS A 90 -1.92 -1.04 9.99
C LYS A 90 -3.29 -0.38 9.90
N VAL A 91 -3.31 0.95 9.79
CA VAL A 91 -4.54 1.76 9.89
C VAL A 91 -5.09 2.11 8.51
N ASN A 92 -4.36 2.90 7.73
CA ASN A 92 -4.84 3.51 6.50
C ASN A 92 -4.96 2.48 5.37
N VAL A 93 -3.86 1.76 5.10
CA VAL A 93 -3.84 0.75 4.03
C VAL A 93 -4.81 -0.38 4.34
N TRP A 94 -4.82 -0.89 5.58
CA TRP A 94 -5.73 -1.98 5.96
C TRP A 94 -7.20 -1.58 5.87
N LYS A 95 -7.57 -0.38 6.33
CA LYS A 95 -8.95 0.13 6.18
C LYS A 95 -9.32 0.33 4.72
N SER A 96 -8.39 0.79 3.89
CA SER A 96 -8.62 0.93 2.44
C SER A 96 -8.84 -0.40 1.72
N LEU A 97 -8.23 -1.49 2.20
CA LEU A 97 -8.34 -2.82 1.56
C LEU A 97 -9.49 -3.66 2.12
N PHE A 98 -9.70 -3.63 3.44
CA PHE A 98 -10.58 -4.57 4.15
C PHE A 98 -11.67 -3.90 4.97
N GLY A 99 -11.74 -2.57 4.98
CA GLY A 99 -12.74 -1.82 5.75
C GLY A 99 -12.55 -1.88 7.28
N LYS A 100 -11.45 -2.48 7.76
CA LYS A 100 -11.10 -2.55 9.19
C LYS A 100 -9.61 -2.29 9.41
N GLU A 101 -9.23 -1.99 10.65
CA GLU A 101 -7.83 -1.93 11.06
C GLU A 101 -7.23 -3.33 11.19
N ALA A 102 -5.92 -3.48 10.97
CA ALA A 102 -5.25 -4.76 11.24
C ALA A 102 -5.25 -5.04 12.75
N ASP A 103 -5.42 -6.30 13.15
CA ASP A 103 -5.70 -6.62 14.56
C ASP A 103 -4.47 -6.37 15.45
N LYS A 104 -3.26 -6.72 14.99
CA LYS A 104 -2.00 -6.59 15.75
C LYS A 104 -0.85 -6.04 14.90
N LEU A 105 0.11 -5.40 15.58
CA LEU A 105 1.40 -5.02 15.04
C LEU A 105 2.43 -5.41 16.09
N GLU A 106 3.19 -6.48 15.83
CA GLU A 106 4.18 -7.06 16.74
C GLU A 106 5.58 -6.86 16.13
N GLN A 107 6.57 -6.55 16.96
CA GLN A 107 7.98 -6.55 16.58
C GLN A 107 8.57 -7.93 16.87
N ALA A 108 9.37 -8.47 15.96
CA ALA A 108 10.10 -9.72 16.21
C ALA A 108 11.26 -9.46 17.19
N ASN A 109 11.44 -10.35 18.17
CA ASN A 109 12.46 -10.18 19.21
C ASN A 109 13.92 -10.33 18.72
N ASP A 110 14.14 -10.82 17.48
CA ASP A 110 15.47 -11.19 16.97
C ASP A 110 15.91 -10.46 15.68
N ASP A 111 15.13 -9.51 15.18
CA ASP A 111 15.52 -8.76 13.98
C ASP A 111 15.03 -7.31 14.12
N ASP A 112 15.89 -6.48 14.68
CA ASP A 112 15.83 -5.02 14.55
C ASP A 112 16.03 -4.69 13.07
N LYS A 113 14.97 -4.80 12.28
CA LYS A 113 14.92 -4.42 10.86
C LYS A 113 13.65 -3.63 10.61
N THR A 114 13.79 -2.33 10.33
CA THR A 114 12.71 -1.35 10.18
C THR A 114 13.07 -0.27 9.12
N GLY A 115 12.15 -0.07 8.15
CA GLY A 115 12.01 0.99 7.16
C GLY A 115 12.48 0.64 5.75
N PHE A 116 11.96 1.28 4.68
CA PHE A 116 12.57 1.28 3.33
C PHE A 116 12.79 -0.15 2.79
N PRO A 117 13.61 -0.49 1.78
CA PRO A 117 13.47 -1.76 1.06
C PRO A 117 13.24 -2.94 2.01
N ALA A 118 12.17 -3.68 1.75
CA ALA A 118 11.64 -4.68 2.66
C ALA A 118 11.16 -5.90 1.89
N LYS A 119 11.34 -7.06 2.51
CA LYS A 119 10.75 -8.31 2.07
C LYS A 119 9.54 -8.62 2.92
N VAL A 120 8.36 -8.62 2.29
CA VAL A 120 7.10 -9.03 2.91
C VAL A 120 6.84 -10.49 2.58
N THR A 121 6.55 -11.30 3.60
CA THR A 121 6.17 -12.72 3.44
C THR A 121 4.93 -13.02 4.26
N VAL A 122 4.15 -14.02 3.84
CA VAL A 122 2.87 -14.37 4.47
C VAL A 122 2.98 -15.71 5.18
N HIS A 123 2.47 -15.79 6.41
CA HIS A 123 2.61 -16.97 7.28
C HIS A 123 1.30 -17.29 8.00
N TRP A 124 1.11 -18.57 8.29
CA TRP A 124 0.08 -19.03 9.22
C TRP A 124 0.62 -18.98 10.65
N HIS A 125 0.34 -17.88 11.34
CA HIS A 125 0.74 -17.66 12.72
C HIS A 125 -0.30 -16.76 13.39
N LYS A 126 -0.92 -17.21 14.50
CA LYS A 126 -2.03 -16.53 15.18
C LYS A 126 -3.16 -16.09 14.21
N GLY A 127 -3.41 -16.88 13.17
CA GLY A 127 -4.20 -16.48 12.00
C GLY A 127 -3.30 -16.20 10.79
N THR A 128 -3.56 -15.11 10.08
CA THR A 128 -2.74 -14.65 8.95
C THR A 128 -1.77 -13.57 9.41
N THR A 129 -0.48 -13.83 9.28
CA THR A 129 0.58 -12.87 9.65
C THR A 129 1.36 -12.44 8.40
N LEU A 130 1.52 -11.13 8.23
CA LEU A 130 2.45 -10.54 7.26
C LEU A 130 3.76 -10.21 7.98
N MET A 131 4.82 -10.94 7.68
CA MET A 131 6.16 -10.65 8.20
C MET A 131 6.83 -9.63 7.28
N ILE A 132 7.15 -8.46 7.83
CA ILE A 132 7.83 -7.37 7.13
C ILE A 132 9.27 -7.31 7.64
N LYS A 133 10.21 -7.76 6.81
CA LYS A 133 11.65 -7.70 7.12
C LYS A 133 12.29 -6.61 6.29
N PHE A 134 12.83 -5.60 6.95
CA PHE A 134 13.45 -4.46 6.29
C PHE A 134 14.97 -4.63 6.10
N ASP A 135 15.56 -3.83 5.24
CA ASP A 135 17.00 -3.85 5.01
C ASP A 135 17.78 -3.14 6.14
N GLU A 136 19.02 -3.57 6.38
CA GLU A 136 19.87 -3.07 7.47
C GLU A 136 20.22 -1.59 7.34
N ALA A 137 20.46 -1.10 6.11
CA ALA A 137 20.73 0.30 5.84
C ALA A 137 19.64 1.23 6.41
N VAL A 138 18.44 0.69 6.56
CA VAL A 138 17.29 1.47 6.96
C VAL A 138 17.15 1.56 8.46
N ILE A 139 17.52 0.49 9.15
CA ILE A 139 17.71 0.49 10.59
C ILE A 139 18.74 1.51 11.01
N ALA A 140 19.89 1.47 10.35
CA ALA A 140 20.96 2.40 10.64
C ALA A 140 20.46 3.85 10.53
N ARG A 141 19.69 4.14 9.47
CA ARG A 141 19.12 5.47 9.27
C ARG A 141 18.03 5.83 10.30
N ASP A 142 17.08 4.95 10.59
CA ASP A 142 16.03 5.21 11.59
C ASP A 142 16.63 5.49 12.97
N LYS A 143 17.59 4.65 13.41
CA LYS A 143 18.35 4.86 14.66
C LYS A 143 19.09 6.21 14.68
N SER A 144 19.72 6.61 13.56
CA SER A 144 20.40 7.92 13.47
C SER A 144 19.44 9.12 13.55
N LEU A 145 18.16 8.94 13.21
CA LEU A 145 17.15 10.00 13.26
C LEU A 145 16.56 10.16 14.66
N ASP A 146 16.62 9.13 15.51
CA ASP A 146 16.16 9.21 16.90
C ASP A 146 17.13 9.96 17.82
N GLY A 147 18.38 10.15 17.41
CA GLY A 147 19.37 10.98 18.10
C GLY A 147 19.28 12.48 17.82
N ARG A 148 18.20 12.95 17.18
CA ARG A 148 17.92 14.36 16.86
C ARG A 148 16.64 14.85 17.49
#